data_AF-A0A9P3UYC1-F1
#
_entry.id   AF-A0A9P3UYC1-F1
#
_cell.length_a   1.000
_cell.length_b   1.000
_cell.length_c   1.000
_cell.angle_alpha   90.00
_cell.angle_beta   90.00
_cell.angle_gamma   90.00
#
_symmetry.space_group_name_H-M   'P 1'
#
loop_
_entity.id
_entity.type
_entity.pdbx_description
1 polymer ?
#
loop_
_entity_poly.entity_id
_entity_poly.type
_entity_poly.pdbx_seq_one_letter_code
_entity_poly.pdbx_strand_id
1 'polypeptide(L)'
;MNSIQIADETYVAADGALVGAAIADESKWRRWWPDLRLQVTEDRAEKGIRWSVAGALTGTMEVWLEPSLDGVILHYFLHAEPTGVSAAELAKLNLAKMTHRRRVAGKKMAFEVKTTLEQSRPVGVSPVV
;
A
#
# COMPACT_ATOMS: atom_id res chain seq x y z
N MET A 1 -5.92 5.61 21.93
CA MET A 1 -5.87 5.37 20.47
C MET A 1 -5.08 4.08 20.29
N ASN A 2 -5.75 2.96 20.01
CA ASN A 2 -5.13 1.63 19.93
C ASN A 2 -5.09 1.08 18.49
N SER A 3 -5.14 1.98 17.50
CA SER A 3 -5.20 1.64 16.09
C SER A 3 -3.87 1.94 15.38
N ILE A 4 -3.54 1.10 14.41
CA ILE A 4 -2.45 1.31 13.47
C ILE A 4 -2.97 2.24 12.37
N GLN A 5 -2.31 3.38 12.22
CA GLN A 5 -2.62 4.38 11.21
C GLN A 5 -1.37 4.65 10.37
N ILE A 6 -1.50 4.52 9.06
CA ILE A 6 -0.45 4.83 8.10
C ILE A 6 -1.03 5.74 7.03
N ALA A 7 -0.27 6.78 6.73
CA ALA A 7 -0.31 7.53 5.49
C ALA A 7 1.15 7.68 5.03
N ASP A 8 1.42 7.25 3.80
CA ASP A 8 2.73 7.37 3.14
C ASP A 8 2.50 7.65 1.66
N GLU A 9 3.48 8.28 1.02
CA GLU A 9 3.39 8.68 -0.38
C GLU A 9 4.68 8.30 -1.11
N THR A 10 4.54 7.93 -2.38
CA THR A 10 5.67 7.64 -3.27
C THR A 10 5.35 8.10 -4.68
N TYR A 11 6.19 8.94 -5.25
CA TYR A 11 6.08 9.31 -6.66
C TYR A 11 6.58 8.17 -7.56
N VAL A 12 5.76 7.80 -8.54
CA VAL A 12 6.06 6.81 -9.57
C VAL A 12 5.94 7.47 -10.94
N ALA A 13 7.04 7.52 -11.68
CA ALA A 13 7.16 8.10 -13.02
C ALA A 13 6.67 7.12 -14.09
N ALA A 14 5.40 6.72 -13.99
CA ALA A 14 4.72 5.83 -14.93
C ALA A 14 3.24 6.19 -15.04
N ASP A 15 2.63 5.79 -16.15
CA ASP A 15 1.21 5.97 -16.39
C ASP A 15 0.35 5.34 -15.29
N GLY A 16 -0.71 6.04 -14.86
CA GLY A 16 -1.57 5.61 -13.77
C GLY A 16 -2.28 4.27 -14.02
N ALA A 17 -2.61 3.93 -15.26
CA ALA A 17 -3.20 2.64 -15.60
C ALA A 17 -2.18 1.50 -15.43
N LEU A 18 -0.91 1.73 -15.81
CA LEU A 18 0.17 0.75 -15.57
C LEU A 18 0.43 0.56 -14.07
N VAL A 19 0.45 1.65 -13.30
CA VAL A 19 0.60 1.60 -11.84
C VAL A 19 -0.58 0.87 -11.20
N GLY A 20 -1.81 1.21 -11.58
CA GLY A 20 -3.03 0.54 -11.12
C GLY A 20 -3.02 -0.96 -11.40
N ALA A 21 -2.70 -1.35 -12.64
CA ALA A 21 -2.57 -2.76 -13.02
C ALA A 21 -1.48 -3.49 -12.23
N ALA A 22 -0.33 -2.84 -11.98
CA ALA A 22 0.75 -3.43 -11.19
C ALA A 22 0.37 -3.68 -9.73
N ILE A 23 -0.49 -2.82 -9.15
CA ILE A 23 -1.03 -2.96 -7.79
C ILE A 23 -2.16 -4.00 -7.76
N ALA A 24 -2.99 -4.08 -8.80
CA ALA A 24 -4.11 -5.02 -8.90
C ALA A 24 -3.70 -6.50 -9.00
N ASP A 25 -2.41 -6.78 -9.24
CA ASP A 25 -1.88 -8.15 -9.30
C ASP A 25 -1.93 -8.83 -7.92
N GLU A 26 -3.00 -9.60 -7.69
CA GLU A 26 -3.25 -10.31 -6.44
C GLU A 26 -2.13 -11.28 -6.05
N SER A 27 -1.36 -11.78 -7.02
CA SER A 27 -0.24 -12.70 -6.75
C SER A 27 0.86 -12.03 -5.93
N LYS A 28 0.99 -10.70 -6.01
CA LYS A 28 1.97 -9.92 -5.25
C LYS A 28 1.51 -9.60 -3.84
N TRP A 29 0.20 -9.55 -3.59
CA TRP A 29 -0.34 -9.11 -2.28
C TRP A 29 0.15 -10.00 -1.13
N ARG A 30 0.17 -11.33 -1.33
CA ARG A 30 0.69 -12.26 -0.33
C ARG A 30 2.19 -12.12 -0.09
N ARG A 31 2.95 -11.58 -1.05
CA ARG A 31 4.37 -11.27 -0.85
C ARG A 31 4.55 -9.98 -0.06
N TRP A 32 3.77 -8.95 -0.37
CA TRP A 32 3.87 -7.63 0.28
C TRP A 32 3.31 -7.63 1.71
N TRP A 33 2.21 -8.34 1.93
CA TRP A 33 1.49 -8.40 3.20
C TRP A 33 1.14 -9.86 3.55
N PRO A 34 2.14 -10.69 3.89
CA PRO A 34 1.98 -12.15 4.00
C PRO A 34 1.03 -12.62 5.11
N ASP A 35 0.81 -11.80 6.12
CA ASP A 35 -0.06 -12.09 7.26
C ASP A 35 -1.42 -11.35 7.19
N LEU A 36 -1.66 -10.63 6.09
CA LEU A 36 -2.94 -9.99 5.81
C LEU A 36 -3.71 -10.78 4.75
N ARG A 37 -5.02 -10.84 4.91
CA ARG A 37 -5.97 -11.27 3.88
C ARG A 37 -6.69 -10.03 3.41
N LEU A 38 -6.54 -9.73 2.13
CA LEU A 38 -7.14 -8.57 1.49
C LEU A 38 -8.33 -9.00 0.66
N GLN A 39 -9.43 -8.28 0.79
CA GLN A 39 -10.57 -8.42 -0.11
C GLN A 39 -10.84 -7.04 -0.72
N VAL A 40 -10.88 -6.99 -2.05
CA VAL A 40 -11.20 -5.76 -2.77
C VAL A 40 -12.62 -5.34 -2.41
N THR A 41 -12.74 -4.12 -1.91
CA THR A 41 -14.05 -3.47 -1.67
C THR A 41 -14.39 -2.49 -2.78
N GLU A 42 -13.36 -1.91 -3.41
CA GLU A 42 -13.52 -0.98 -4.53
C GLU A 42 -12.27 -1.04 -5.41
N ASP A 43 -12.43 -1.28 -6.71
CA ASP A 43 -11.37 -1.17 -7.70
C ASP A 43 -11.72 -0.02 -8.64
N ARG A 44 -10.86 1.01 -8.66
CA ARG A 44 -11.05 2.23 -9.45
C ARG A 44 -9.95 2.36 -10.52
N ALA A 45 -9.35 1.25 -10.93
CA ALA A 45 -8.33 1.18 -11.97
C ALA A 45 -7.20 2.19 -11.76
N GLU A 46 -7.05 3.19 -12.63
CA GLU A 46 -6.01 4.22 -12.58
C GLU A 46 -6.16 5.19 -11.40
N LYS A 47 -7.25 5.12 -10.63
CA LYS A 47 -7.41 5.84 -9.36
C LYS A 47 -7.02 5.00 -8.13
N GLY A 48 -6.70 3.72 -8.32
CA GLY A 48 -6.27 2.80 -7.26
C GLY A 48 -7.41 1.99 -6.63
N ILE A 49 -7.10 1.29 -5.54
CA ILE A 49 -7.92 0.19 -4.99
C ILE A 49 -8.11 0.38 -3.48
N ARG A 50 -9.28 -0.01 -2.98
CA ARG A 50 -9.59 -0.16 -1.56
C ARG A 50 -9.80 -1.62 -1.21
N TRP A 51 -9.31 -1.99 -0.04
CA TRP A 51 -9.48 -3.31 0.53
C TRP A 51 -10.06 -3.24 1.94
N SER A 52 -10.86 -4.25 2.28
CA SER A 52 -10.99 -4.69 3.66
C SER A 52 -9.78 -5.58 4.01
N VAL A 53 -9.32 -5.45 5.25
CA VAL A 53 -8.15 -6.15 5.80
C VAL A 53 -8.61 -7.10 6.88
N ALA A 54 -8.17 -8.36 6.80
CA ALA A 54 -8.30 -9.38 7.83
C ALA A 54 -6.97 -10.11 8.06
N GLY A 55 -6.91 -11.02 9.03
CA GLY A 55 -5.71 -11.82 9.34
C GLY A 55 -5.07 -11.36 10.63
N ALA A 56 -3.81 -10.94 10.58
CA ALA A 56 -3.12 -10.38 11.75
C ALA A 56 -3.70 -9.02 12.20
N LEU A 57 -4.37 -8.31 11.28
CA LEU A 57 -5.07 -7.06 11.53
C LEU A 57 -6.50 -7.14 10.98
N THR A 58 -7.41 -6.35 11.55
CA THR A 58 -8.76 -6.09 11.01
C THR A 58 -8.91 -4.60 10.74
N GLY A 59 -9.35 -4.23 9.53
CA GLY A 59 -9.53 -2.81 9.17
C GLY A 59 -9.70 -2.56 7.68
N THR A 60 -9.22 -1.41 7.21
CA THR A 60 -9.25 -0.98 5.81
C THR A 60 -7.88 -0.56 5.33
N MET A 61 -7.64 -0.71 4.03
CA MET A 61 -6.42 -0.29 3.35
C MET A 61 -6.79 0.34 2.02
N GLU A 62 -6.06 1.36 1.61
CA GLU A 62 -6.28 2.04 0.33
C GLU A 62 -4.95 2.34 -0.33
N VAL A 63 -4.89 2.10 -1.64
CA VAL A 63 -3.96 2.79 -2.52
C VAL A 63 -4.77 3.74 -3.37
N TRP A 64 -4.46 5.03 -3.27
CA TRP A 64 -5.02 6.05 -4.15
C TRP A 64 -3.94 6.57 -5.08
N LEU A 65 -4.26 6.65 -6.36
CA LEU A 65 -3.35 7.13 -7.39
C LEU A 65 -3.79 8.54 -7.82
N GLU A 66 -2.97 9.51 -7.47
CA GLU A 66 -3.16 10.91 -7.85
C GLU A 66 -2.28 11.23 -9.07
N PRO A 67 -2.86 11.61 -10.22
CA PRO A 67 -2.08 12.07 -11.36
C PRO A 67 -1.21 13.27 -10.98
N SER A 68 0.09 13.19 -11.27
CA SER A 68 1.04 14.26 -10.95
C SER A 68 2.20 14.27 -11.95
N LEU A 69 2.40 15.41 -12.61
CA LEU A 69 3.38 15.58 -13.68
C LEU A 69 3.21 14.49 -14.76
N ASP A 70 4.30 13.78 -15.04
CA ASP A 70 4.44 12.67 -15.98
C ASP A 70 4.23 11.29 -15.31
N GLY A 71 3.61 11.25 -14.13
CA GLY A 71 3.34 10.01 -13.41
C GLY A 71 2.21 10.14 -12.40
N VAL A 72 2.34 9.43 -11.28
CA VAL A 72 1.37 9.46 -10.18
C VAL A 72 2.06 9.56 -8.83
N ILE A 73 1.39 10.22 -7.89
CA ILE A 73 1.66 10.05 -6.46
C ILE A 73 0.83 8.85 -6.01
N LEU A 74 1.52 7.78 -5.61
CA LEU A 74 0.93 6.61 -4.97
C LEU A 74 0.78 6.93 -3.47
N HIS A 75 -0.46 7.16 -3.06
CA HIS A 75 -0.85 7.31 -1.66
C HIS A 75 -1.17 5.95 -1.07
N TYR A 76 -0.55 5.60 0.05
CA TYR A 76 -0.80 4.35 0.77
C TYR A 76 -1.37 4.64 2.16
N PHE A 77 -2.58 4.13 2.41
CA PHE A 77 -3.28 4.24 3.68
C PHE A 77 -3.56 2.88 4.29
N LEU A 78 -3.35 2.76 5.61
CA LEU A 78 -3.79 1.62 6.40
C LEU A 78 -4.41 2.13 7.71
N HIS A 79 -5.65 1.74 7.95
CA HIS A 79 -6.35 1.94 9.21
C HIS A 79 -6.78 0.58 9.72
N ALA A 80 -6.14 0.05 10.76
CA ALA A 80 -6.48 -1.27 11.28
C ALA A 80 -6.13 -1.46 12.75
N GLU A 81 -6.70 -2.51 13.36
CA GLU A 81 -6.44 -2.92 14.73
C GLU A 81 -5.88 -4.35 14.79
N PRO A 82 -5.04 -4.70 15.78
CA PRO A 82 -4.61 -6.08 15.99
C PRO A 82 -5.79 -7.02 16.26
N THR A 83 -5.81 -8.17 15.59
CA THR A 83 -6.87 -9.17 15.76
C THR A 83 -6.52 -10.16 16.87
N GLY A 84 -7.53 -10.65 17.61
CA GLY A 84 -7.37 -11.79 18.53
C GLY A 84 -6.64 -11.47 19.85
N VAL A 85 -6.58 -10.19 20.25
CA VAL A 85 -6.00 -9.76 21.52
C VAL A 85 -7.07 -9.13 22.40
N SER A 86 -7.05 -9.46 23.69
CA SER A 86 -7.88 -8.79 24.69
C SER A 86 -7.40 -7.35 24.92
N ALA A 87 -8.24 -6.51 25.54
CA ALA A 87 -7.86 -5.13 25.87
C ALA A 87 -6.61 -5.05 26.78
N ALA A 88 -6.46 -6.01 27.71
CA ALA A 88 -5.31 -6.09 28.61
C ALA A 88 -4.02 -6.51 27.90
N GLU A 89 -4.12 -7.33 26.85
CA GLU A 89 -2.98 -7.71 26.01
C GLU A 89 -2.61 -6.58 25.05
N LEU A 90 -3.61 -5.90 24.47
CA LEU A 90 -3.43 -4.75 23.59
C LEU A 90 -2.63 -3.63 24.29
N ALA A 91 -2.90 -3.38 25.56
CA ALA A 91 -2.16 -2.40 26.37
C ALA A 91 -0.66 -2.74 26.55
N LYS A 92 -0.27 -4.01 26.36
CA LYS A 92 1.12 -4.48 26.46
C LYS A 92 1.82 -4.52 25.10
N LEU A 93 1.08 -4.36 23.99
CA LEU A 93 1.66 -4.38 22.65
C LEU A 93 2.47 -3.13 22.38
N ASN A 94 3.61 -3.30 21.69
CA ASN A 94 4.37 -2.17 21.17
C ASN A 94 3.76 -1.73 19.82
N LEU A 95 2.67 -0.95 19.90
CA LEU A 95 1.95 -0.45 18.74
C LEU A 95 2.84 0.40 17.82
N ALA A 96 3.75 1.20 18.37
CA ALA A 96 4.67 2.00 17.57
C ALA A 96 5.56 1.14 16.66
N LYS A 97 6.12 0.06 17.20
CA LYS A 97 6.91 -0.91 16.43
C LYS A 97 6.07 -1.65 15.40
N MET A 98 4.83 -1.98 15.72
CA MET A 98 3.89 -2.60 14.77
C MET A 98 3.57 -1.65 13.61
N THR A 99 3.20 -0.39 13.92
CA THR A 99 2.95 0.66 12.92
C THR A 99 4.15 0.87 12.02
N HIS A 100 5.37 0.94 12.59
CA HIS A 100 6.59 1.07 11.81
C HIS A 100 6.79 -0.11 10.84
N ARG A 101 6.63 -1.36 11.31
CA ARG A 101 6.73 -2.55 10.45
C ARG A 101 5.74 -2.51 9.29
N ARG A 102 4.50 -2.08 9.56
CA ARG A 102 3.45 -1.94 8.54
C ARG A 102 3.77 -0.83 7.53
N ARG A 103 4.32 0.30 7.98
CA ARG A 103 4.77 1.38 7.10
C ARG A 103 5.90 0.92 6.19
N VAL A 104 6.88 0.20 6.73
CA VAL A 104 7.98 -0.37 5.94
C VAL A 104 7.46 -1.36 4.90
N ALA A 105 6.49 -2.20 5.24
CA ALA A 105 5.88 -3.11 4.27
C ALA A 105 5.19 -2.36 3.11
N GLY A 106 4.39 -1.33 3.43
CA GLY A 106 3.80 -0.45 2.41
C GLY A 106 4.84 0.24 1.53
N LYS A 107 5.94 0.72 2.13
CA LYS A 107 7.03 1.37 1.38
C LYS A 107 7.75 0.40 0.45
N LYS A 108 7.97 -0.85 0.89
CA LYS A 108 8.55 -1.91 0.05
C LYS A 108 7.68 -2.21 -1.15
N MET A 109 6.36 -2.31 -0.98
CA MET A 109 5.41 -2.45 -2.09
C MET A 109 5.54 -1.28 -3.08
N ALA A 110 5.47 -0.04 -2.58
CA ALA A 110 5.54 1.14 -3.44
C ALA A 110 6.87 1.22 -4.21
N PHE A 111 8.00 0.88 -3.57
CA PHE A 111 9.31 0.84 -4.22
C PHE A 111 9.43 -0.30 -5.22
N GLU A 112 8.85 -1.46 -4.97
CA GLU A 112 8.84 -2.54 -5.96
C GLU A 112 8.07 -2.13 -7.22
N VAL A 113 6.90 -1.52 -7.06
CA VAL A 113 6.11 -0.97 -8.18
C VAL A 113 6.92 0.09 -8.94
N LYS A 114 7.49 1.05 -8.22
CA LYS A 114 8.34 2.11 -8.78
C LYS A 114 9.51 1.54 -9.57
N THR A 115 10.33 0.72 -8.92
CA THR A 115 11.51 0.13 -9.54
C THR A 115 11.15 -0.69 -10.74
N THR A 116 10.02 -1.40 -10.76
CA THR A 116 9.59 -2.24 -11.90
C THR A 116 9.13 -1.41 -13.09
N LEU A 117 8.34 -0.37 -12.88
CA LEU A 117 7.78 0.43 -13.98
C LEU A 117 8.76 1.47 -14.53
N GLU A 118 9.76 1.84 -13.74
CA GLU A 118 10.79 2.80 -14.16
C GLU A 118 12.05 2.15 -14.74
N GLN A 119 12.13 0.81 -14.86
CA GLN A 119 13.37 0.10 -15.26
C GLN A 119 13.93 0.53 -16.62
N SER A 120 13.04 0.81 -17.58
CA SER A 120 13.41 1.19 -18.94
C SER A 120 13.57 2.71 -19.12
N ARG A 121 13.38 3.50 -18.06
CA ARG A 121 13.41 4.96 -18.11
C ARG A 121 14.81 5.47 -17.80
N PRO A 122 15.49 6.17 -18.74
CA PRO A 122 16.72 6.88 -18.41
C PRO A 122 16.45 7.97 -17.36
N VAL A 123 17.38 8.13 -16.41
CA VAL A 123 17.27 9.17 -15.38
C VAL A 123 17.15 10.54 -16.03
N GLY A 124 16.12 11.30 -15.63
CA GLY A 124 15.88 12.67 -16.11
C GLY A 124 15.13 12.78 -17.45
N VAL A 125 14.61 11.68 -18.01
CA VAL A 125 13.84 11.69 -19.26
C VAL A 125 12.36 11.46 -18.97
N SER A 126 11.46 12.24 -19.56
CA SER A 126 10.00 12.01 -19.43
C SER A 126 9.59 10.62 -19.98
N PRO A 127 8.56 9.96 -19.41
CA PRO A 127 8.01 8.72 -19.93
C PRO A 127 7.62 8.87 -21.41
N VAL A 128 7.91 7.83 -22.18
CA VAL A 128 7.51 7.73 -23.58
C VAL A 128 6.02 7.38 -23.58
N VAL A 129 5.19 8.29 -24.12
CA VAL A 129 3.74 8.12 -24.28
C VAL A 129 3.45 7.13 -25.40
#